data_AF-A0A6P7FL93-F1
#
_entry.id   AF-A0A6P7FL93-F1
#
_cell.length_a   1.000
_cell.length_b   1.000
_cell.length_c   1.000
_cell.angle_alpha   90.00
_cell.angle_beta   90.00
_cell.angle_gamma   90.00
#
_symmetry.space_group_name_H-M   'P 1'
#
loop_
_entity.id
_entity.type
_entity.pdbx_description
1 polymer ?
#
loop_
_entity_poly.entity_id
_entity_poly.type
_entity_poly.pdbx_seq_one_letter_code
_entity_poly.pdbx_strand_id
1 'polypeptide(L)'
;MTTFDTGDEIVWGLNKAVSINATVDNFGDPRYGCKIHMKISKQFKLSDERKCTYEADTAENLTYVICPFGSLPNITYKEIHFDLTKINPGTTDIEFSSDLICLGEALKDEGEKYHLHITKENSPYIQGKSDPEVFEYTAGIAREDEYMTLHHVFTLGNFGPSPVNTKVYLLFPQLIINNTALVQLVEVKETLEGTETSCYPEDLPDIIVDSIENVTLEHNLYDDNTVATNCSDIKNCFTFLCRGDYLYSPTVTAKYSLKVKINTTFLEQYLLTLPDKKRILAYTSSAFHSNATLCLNFSNAAINNKWILYV
;
A
#
# COMPACT_ATOMS: atom_id res chain seq x y z
N MET A 1 1.60 16.24 38.88
CA MET A 1 0.89 15.60 37.76
C MET A 1 1.60 16.02 36.48
N THR A 2 1.90 15.07 35.60
CA THR A 2 2.48 15.36 34.28
C THR A 2 1.41 15.12 33.23
N THR A 3 1.29 16.02 32.27
CA THR A 3 0.41 15.85 31.10
C THR A 3 1.22 16.07 29.84
N PHE A 4 0.89 15.32 28.80
CA PHE A 4 1.54 15.45 27.50
C PHE A 4 0.50 15.83 26.46
N ASP A 5 0.82 16.89 25.72
CA ASP A 5 0.13 17.23 24.49
C ASP A 5 1.09 16.92 23.35
N THR A 6 0.77 15.86 22.62
CA THR A 6 1.39 15.61 21.33
C THR A 6 0.62 16.47 20.35
N GLY A 7 1.26 17.47 19.73
CA GLY A 7 0.59 18.33 18.75
C GLY A 7 -0.01 17.57 17.55
N ASP A 8 -0.34 18.28 16.47
CA ASP A 8 -1.05 17.79 15.29
C ASP A 8 -0.76 16.34 14.85
N GLU A 9 -1.80 15.70 14.31
CA GLU A 9 -1.84 14.34 13.75
C GLU A 9 -0.63 14.04 12.84
N ILE A 10 0.05 12.90 13.08
CA ILE A 10 1.21 12.50 12.27
C ILE A 10 0.75 11.82 11.00
N VAL A 11 1.02 12.43 9.86
CA VAL A 11 0.84 11.79 8.56
C VAL A 11 2.12 11.05 8.18
N TRP A 12 1.99 9.75 7.97
CA TRP A 12 3.10 8.89 7.60
C TRP A 12 3.78 9.36 6.31
N GLY A 13 5.10 9.55 6.37
CA GLY A 13 5.94 9.86 5.22
C GLY A 13 5.95 11.34 4.85
N LEU A 14 5.04 12.12 5.44
CA LEU A 14 5.01 13.58 5.36
C LEU A 14 5.76 14.20 6.54
N ASN A 15 5.40 13.83 7.77
CA ASN A 15 6.05 14.31 8.99
C ASN A 15 7.39 13.60 9.17
N LYS A 16 8.46 14.38 9.33
CA LYS A 16 9.81 13.88 9.65
C LYS A 16 10.23 14.13 11.09
N ALA A 17 9.47 14.96 11.80
CA ALA A 17 9.72 15.32 13.19
C ALA A 17 8.39 15.57 13.91
N VAL A 18 8.43 15.44 15.23
CA VAL A 18 7.29 15.64 16.15
C VAL A 18 7.77 16.43 17.35
N SER A 19 6.86 17.22 17.92
CA SER A 19 7.05 17.89 19.20
C SER A 19 6.12 17.27 20.23
N ILE A 20 6.68 16.88 21.37
CA ILE A 20 5.92 16.45 22.54
C ILE A 20 6.01 17.56 23.58
N ASN A 21 4.85 18.13 23.95
CA ASN A 21 4.75 19.17 24.96
C ASN A 21 4.47 18.55 26.32
N ALA A 22 5.44 18.59 27.21
CA ALA A 22 5.30 18.12 28.59
C ALA A 22 4.93 19.29 29.51
N THR A 23 3.82 19.15 30.23
CA THR A 23 3.41 20.09 31.28
C THR A 23 3.49 19.38 32.62
N VAL A 24 4.27 19.93 33.55
CA VAL A 24 4.42 19.42 34.91
C VAL A 24 3.81 20.40 35.90
N ASP A 25 2.85 19.91 36.68
CA ASP A 25 2.22 20.66 37.75
C ASP A 25 2.68 20.15 39.12
N ASN A 26 3.25 21.06 39.92
CA ASN A 26 3.68 20.81 41.29
C ASN A 26 2.71 21.46 42.30
N PHE A 27 1.80 20.64 42.84
CA PHE A 27 0.94 21.04 43.95
C PHE A 27 1.65 20.77 45.29
N GLY A 28 2.37 21.77 45.81
CA GLY A 28 3.05 21.67 47.11
C GLY A 28 4.30 22.54 47.20
N ASP A 29 5.23 22.16 48.07
CA ASP A 29 6.51 22.85 48.21
C ASP A 29 7.36 22.74 46.93
N PRO A 30 8.25 23.73 46.65
CA PRO A 30 9.11 23.70 45.48
C PRO A 30 9.98 22.44 45.44
N ARG A 31 9.92 21.71 44.31
CA ARG A 31 10.77 20.54 44.05
C ARG A 31 12.02 20.93 43.27
N TYR A 32 13.14 20.29 43.57
CA TYR A 32 14.45 20.63 43.01
C TYR A 32 15.05 19.47 42.20
N GLY A 33 15.81 19.83 41.16
CA GLY A 33 16.55 18.88 40.35
C GLY A 33 15.68 17.90 39.58
N CYS A 34 14.45 18.31 39.21
CA CYS A 34 13.48 17.45 38.57
C CYS A 34 13.87 17.14 37.11
N LYS A 35 13.64 15.89 36.72
CA LYS A 35 13.90 15.35 35.38
C LYS A 35 12.71 14.49 34.96
N ILE A 36 12.28 14.63 33.70
CA ILE A 36 11.37 13.67 33.08
C ILE A 36 12.21 12.57 32.45
N HIS A 37 11.86 11.32 32.75
CA HIS A 37 12.39 10.12 32.15
C HIS A 37 11.34 9.58 31.18
N MET A 38 11.54 9.79 29.88
CA MET A 38 10.62 9.32 28.84
C MET A 38 11.12 8.00 28.27
N LYS A 39 10.29 6.96 28.35
CA LYS A 39 10.51 5.70 27.63
C LYS A 39 9.92 5.84 26.24
N ILE A 40 10.80 5.97 25.24
CA ILE A 40 10.40 6.17 23.85
C ILE A 40 10.71 4.93 23.01
N SER A 41 9.91 4.74 21.96
CA SER A 41 10.15 3.69 20.98
C SER A 41 11.36 4.02 20.08
N LYS A 42 11.94 3.01 19.43
CA LYS A 42 13.08 3.16 18.48
C LYS A 42 12.76 4.03 17.26
N GLN A 43 11.48 4.32 17.04
CA GLN A 43 10.97 5.16 15.96
C GLN A 43 11.25 6.64 16.21
N PHE A 44 11.55 7.03 17.46
CA PHE A 44 11.92 8.40 17.81
C PHE A 44 13.43 8.55 17.96
N LYS A 45 13.97 9.61 17.37
CA LYS A 45 15.33 10.08 17.60
C LYS A 45 15.29 11.52 18.10
N LEU A 46 15.92 11.82 19.23
CA LEU A 46 15.95 13.15 19.81
C LEU A 46 16.67 14.11 18.85
N SER A 47 16.00 15.22 18.50
CA SER A 47 16.54 16.18 17.53
C SER A 47 17.61 17.09 18.15
N ASP A 48 17.54 17.36 19.46
CA ASP A 48 18.48 18.22 20.20
C ASP A 48 18.97 17.58 21.52
N GLU A 49 20.14 16.93 21.44
CA GLU A 49 20.80 16.28 22.58
C GLU A 49 21.40 17.26 23.60
N ARG A 50 21.36 18.58 23.35
CA ARG A 50 21.85 19.57 24.33
C ARG A 50 20.85 19.80 25.47
N LYS A 51 19.56 19.57 25.22
CA LYS A 51 18.46 19.84 26.16
C LYS A 51 17.95 18.61 26.90
N CYS A 52 18.17 17.43 26.33
CA CYS A 52 17.84 16.13 26.89
C CYS A 52 18.90 15.11 26.48
N THR A 53 19.09 14.05 27.27
CA THR A 53 20.14 13.04 27.01
C THR A 53 19.54 11.65 26.95
N TYR A 54 20.19 10.77 26.18
CA TYR A 54 19.87 9.35 26.18
C TYR A 54 20.51 8.63 27.37
N GLU A 55 19.74 7.78 28.02
CA GLU A 55 20.25 6.81 28.99
C GLU A 55 19.75 5.42 28.61
N ALA A 56 20.69 4.48 28.44
CA ALA A 56 20.35 3.10 28.19
C ALA A 56 20.20 2.38 29.53
N ASP A 57 19.03 1.81 29.79
CA ASP A 57 18.88 0.87 30.89
C ASP A 57 19.31 -0.51 30.39
N THR A 58 20.55 -0.87 30.73
CA THR A 58 21.15 -2.15 30.35
C THR A 58 20.49 -3.36 31.00
N ALA A 59 19.71 -3.18 32.08
CA ALA A 59 19.00 -4.28 32.74
C ALA A 59 17.71 -4.65 32.01
N GLU A 60 17.02 -3.67 31.40
CA GLU A 60 15.74 -3.85 30.72
C GLU A 60 15.81 -3.71 29.19
N ASN A 61 16.99 -3.40 28.64
CA ASN A 61 17.22 -3.12 27.22
C ASN A 61 16.30 -1.99 26.69
N LEU A 62 16.12 -0.95 27.50
CA LEU A 62 15.27 0.21 27.20
C LEU A 62 16.12 1.46 26.96
N THR A 63 15.64 2.32 26.08
CA THR A 63 16.22 3.64 25.83
C THR A 63 15.33 4.70 26.45
N TYR A 64 15.86 5.40 27.45
CA TYR A 64 15.21 6.54 28.07
C TYR A 64 15.75 7.84 27.52
N VAL A 65 14.88 8.82 27.36
CA VAL A 65 15.23 10.22 27.11
C VAL A 65 14.99 11.00 28.38
N ILE A 66 16.06 11.59 28.90
CA ILE A 66 16.06 12.30 30.17
C ILE A 66 16.14 13.80 29.92
N CYS A 67 15.09 14.50 30.34
CA CYS A 67 14.93 15.91 30.12
C CYS A 67 14.93 16.65 31.46
N PRO A 68 15.98 17.45 31.80
CA PRO A 68 15.99 18.25 33.01
C PRO A 68 14.98 19.42 32.93
N PHE A 69 14.24 19.63 34.03
CA PHE A 69 13.36 20.78 34.26
C PHE A 69 13.93 21.77 35.28
N GLY A 70 14.88 21.33 36.11
CA GLY A 70 15.47 22.17 37.14
C GLY A 70 14.56 22.28 38.37
N SER A 71 14.15 23.50 38.72
CA SER A 71 13.26 23.79 39.85
C SER A 71 11.82 23.88 39.37
N LEU A 72 10.88 23.25 40.07
CA LEU A 72 9.44 23.29 39.76
C LEU A 72 8.68 24.08 40.84
N PRO A 73 8.55 25.42 40.69
CA PRO A 73 7.86 26.24 41.68
C PRO A 73 6.33 26.17 41.62
N ASN A 74 5.74 25.91 40.44
CA ASN A 74 4.30 25.69 40.19
C ASN A 74 4.15 24.85 38.90
N ILE A 75 3.57 25.40 37.83
CA ILE A 75 3.42 24.78 36.51
C ILE A 75 4.63 25.12 35.63
N THR A 76 5.22 24.11 35.00
CA THR A 76 6.35 24.28 34.06
C THR A 76 6.09 23.53 32.77
N TYR A 77 6.48 24.15 31.65
CA TYR A 77 6.29 23.63 30.30
C TYR A 77 7.64 23.31 29.65
N LYS A 78 7.73 22.20 28.92
CA LYS A 78 8.89 21.88 28.09
C LYS A 78 8.45 21.19 26.81
N GLU A 79 8.89 21.74 25.69
CA GLU A 79 8.75 21.13 24.37
C GLU A 79 9.99 20.26 24.08
N ILE A 80 9.74 19.03 23.64
CA ILE A 80 10.77 18.04 23.32
C ILE A 80 10.58 17.59 21.88
N HIS A 81 11.61 17.78 21.05
CA HIS A 81 11.56 17.49 19.62
C HIS A 81 12.21 16.15 19.29
N PHE A 82 11.53 15.35 18.47
CA PHE A 82 12.04 14.09 17.97
C PHE A 82 11.93 14.03 16.45
N ASP A 83 12.99 13.57 15.79
CA ASP A 83 12.96 13.13 14.41
C ASP A 83 12.36 11.71 14.36
N LEU A 84 11.49 11.48 13.38
CA LEU A 84 10.91 10.17 13.10
C LEU A 84 11.86 9.37 12.23
N THR A 85 12.22 8.16 12.69
CA THR A 85 13.00 7.20 11.92
C THR A 85 12.07 6.27 11.13
N LYS A 86 12.61 5.19 10.53
CA LYS A 86 11.82 4.27 9.70
C LYS A 86 10.74 3.58 10.54
N ILE A 87 9.49 4.05 10.42
CA ILE A 87 8.32 3.42 11.01
C ILE A 87 7.98 2.17 10.15
N ASN A 88 7.39 1.11 10.71
CA ASN A 88 6.89 -0.05 9.95
C ASN A 88 5.47 0.21 9.39
N PRO A 89 5.20 0.15 8.07
CA PRO A 89 3.91 0.54 7.46
C PRO A 89 2.63 0.01 8.13
N GLY A 90 2.70 -1.04 8.95
CA GLY A 90 1.57 -1.53 9.77
C GLY A 90 1.31 -0.77 11.08
N THR A 91 2.20 0.10 11.54
CA THR A 91 2.07 0.84 12.81
C THR A 91 0.99 1.93 12.69
N THR A 92 0.04 1.91 13.63
CA THR A 92 -1.03 2.92 13.77
C THR A 92 -0.77 3.91 14.89
N ASP A 93 -0.04 3.48 15.92
CA ASP A 93 0.22 4.28 17.11
C ASP A 93 1.66 4.06 17.56
N ILE A 94 2.30 5.15 17.99
CA ILE A 94 3.59 5.07 18.70
C ILE A 94 3.32 5.30 20.17
N GLU A 95 3.54 4.25 20.97
CA GLU A 95 3.43 4.34 22.42
C GLU A 95 4.72 4.93 23.03
N PHE A 96 4.55 5.80 24.02
CA PHE A 96 5.61 6.22 24.93
C PHE A 96 5.06 6.35 26.34
N SER A 97 5.93 6.29 27.34
CA SER A 97 5.55 6.53 28.74
C SER A 97 6.56 7.47 29.38
N SER A 98 6.23 8.02 30.54
CA SER A 98 7.15 8.91 31.24
C SER A 98 6.99 8.88 32.74
N ASP A 99 8.10 9.09 33.44
CA ASP A 99 8.13 9.28 34.89
C ASP A 99 8.81 10.62 35.24
N LEU A 100 8.35 11.29 36.29
CA LEU A 100 8.98 12.50 36.82
C LEU A 100 9.78 12.17 38.08
N ILE A 101 11.09 12.39 38.04
CA ILE A 101 11.99 12.11 39.16
C ILE A 101 12.62 13.42 39.65
N CYS A 102 12.47 13.72 40.94
CA CYS A 102 13.08 14.89 41.60
C CYS A 102 14.08 14.44 42.68
N LEU A 103 14.96 15.34 43.13
CA LEU A 103 15.88 15.04 44.23
C LEU A 103 15.10 14.78 45.53
N GLY A 104 15.40 13.67 46.21
CA GLY A 104 14.83 13.35 47.52
C GLY A 104 13.50 12.60 47.51
N GLU A 105 12.79 12.55 46.38
CA GLU A 105 11.55 11.79 46.22
C GLU A 105 11.41 11.28 44.78
N ALA A 106 11.23 9.97 44.62
CA ALA A 106 10.72 9.41 43.38
C ALA A 106 9.20 9.51 43.41
N LEU A 107 8.62 10.46 42.66
CA LEU A 107 7.21 10.39 42.30
C LEU A 107 7.09 9.26 41.28
N LYS A 108 6.79 8.05 41.76
CA LYS A 108 6.30 7.00 40.88
C LYS A 108 4.86 7.38 40.50
N ASP A 109 4.71 8.26 39.53
CA ASP A 109 3.51 8.18 38.70
C ASP A 109 3.61 6.79 38.03
N GLU A 110 2.59 5.95 38.18
CA GLU A 110 2.56 4.65 37.51
C GLU A 110 2.53 4.92 36.00
N GLY A 111 3.72 4.85 35.37
CA GLY A 111 4.03 5.25 34.00
C GLY A 111 2.85 5.25 33.03
N GLU A 112 2.15 6.38 32.99
CA GLU A 112 1.01 6.58 32.12
C GLU A 112 1.51 6.44 30.68
N LYS A 113 0.77 5.64 29.91
CA LYS A 113 1.09 5.37 28.51
C LYS A 113 0.37 6.37 27.64
N TYR A 114 1.12 7.06 26.82
CA TYR A 114 0.64 8.00 25.83
C TYR A 114 0.78 7.39 24.44
N HIS A 115 -0.19 7.68 23.59
CA HIS A 115 -0.27 7.17 22.24
C HIS A 115 -0.23 8.33 21.26
N LEU A 116 0.72 8.27 20.34
CA LEU A 116 0.80 9.20 19.23
C LEU A 116 0.23 8.52 17.99
N HIS A 117 -0.93 9.00 17.55
CA HIS A 117 -1.63 8.43 16.41
C HIS A 117 -0.91 8.75 15.10
N ILE A 118 -0.77 7.74 14.24
CA ILE A 118 -0.22 7.86 12.89
C ILE A 118 -1.33 7.61 11.88
N THR A 119 -1.59 8.63 11.08
CA THR A 119 -2.53 8.58 9.97
C THR A 119 -1.81 8.26 8.68
N LYS A 120 -2.46 7.46 7.84
CA LYS A 120 -1.94 7.06 6.53
C LYS A 120 -2.73 7.77 5.45
N GLU A 121 -2.03 8.53 4.62
CA GLU A 121 -2.54 9.16 3.42
C GLU A 121 -1.86 8.53 2.22
N ASN A 122 -2.53 7.55 1.62
CA ASN A 122 -2.07 6.92 0.39
C ASN A 122 -2.89 7.44 -0.80
N SER A 123 -2.27 7.44 -1.98
CA SER A 123 -2.95 7.75 -3.23
C SER A 123 -2.39 6.81 -4.31
N PRO A 124 -2.72 5.51 -4.23
CA PRO A 124 -2.24 4.54 -5.19
C PRO A 124 -2.83 4.80 -6.58
N TYR A 125 -2.02 4.57 -7.62
CA TYR A 125 -2.48 4.57 -9.00
C TYR A 125 -1.94 3.34 -9.72
N ILE A 126 -2.68 2.83 -10.69
CA ILE A 126 -2.24 1.75 -11.57
C ILE A 126 -2.46 2.15 -13.02
N GLN A 127 -1.46 1.89 -13.87
CA GLN A 127 -1.49 2.19 -15.30
C GLN A 127 -1.18 0.95 -16.12
N GLY A 128 -2.02 0.62 -17.09
CA GLY A 128 -1.83 -0.48 -18.02
C GLY A 128 -1.23 -0.04 -19.34
N LYS A 129 -0.41 -0.90 -19.96
CA LYS A 129 0.02 -0.77 -21.35
C LYS A 129 0.15 -2.16 -21.99
N SER A 130 -0.12 -2.24 -23.29
CA SER A 130 0.07 -3.44 -24.09
C SER A 130 1.18 -3.26 -25.12
N ASP A 131 1.92 -4.32 -25.42
CA ASP A 131 2.89 -4.39 -26.51
C ASP A 131 2.74 -5.73 -27.26
N PRO A 132 2.35 -5.72 -28.54
CA PRO A 132 1.92 -4.54 -29.30
C PRO A 132 0.55 -4.02 -28.84
N GLU A 133 0.29 -2.72 -29.03
CA GLU A 133 -1.05 -2.13 -28.78
C GLU A 133 -2.07 -2.57 -29.83
N VAL A 134 -1.63 -2.74 -31.08
CA VAL A 134 -2.44 -3.21 -32.20
C VAL A 134 -1.64 -4.27 -32.96
N PHE A 135 -2.30 -5.36 -33.33
CA PHE A 135 -1.72 -6.39 -34.16
C PHE A 135 -2.62 -6.70 -35.33
N GLU A 136 -2.05 -6.54 -36.53
CA GLU A 136 -2.74 -6.83 -37.79
C GLU A 136 -2.17 -8.10 -38.41
N TYR A 137 -3.07 -8.99 -38.83
CA TYR A 137 -2.70 -10.19 -39.57
C TYR A 137 -3.66 -10.43 -40.72
N THR A 138 -3.17 -11.13 -41.74
CA THR A 138 -3.93 -11.45 -42.95
C THR A 138 -4.24 -12.94 -42.95
N ALA A 139 -5.52 -13.25 -42.96
CA ALA A 139 -6.05 -14.61 -43.06
C ALA A 139 -5.51 -15.34 -44.32
N GLY A 140 -5.25 -16.64 -44.19
CA GLY A 140 -4.89 -17.52 -45.32
C GLY A 140 -3.45 -17.42 -45.84
N ILE A 141 -2.59 -16.60 -45.23
CA ILE A 141 -1.14 -16.62 -45.48
C ILE A 141 -0.51 -17.50 -44.40
N ALA A 142 0.03 -18.66 -44.79
CA ALA A 142 0.82 -19.50 -43.89
C ALA A 142 2.05 -18.70 -43.43
N ARG A 143 2.03 -18.23 -42.18
CA ARG A 143 3.17 -17.57 -41.54
C ARG A 143 3.97 -18.62 -40.76
N GLU A 144 5.28 -18.40 -40.65
CA GLU A 144 6.17 -19.23 -39.81
C GLU A 144 5.79 -19.16 -38.31
N ASP A 145 5.07 -18.11 -37.91
CA ASP A 145 4.57 -17.94 -36.54
C ASP A 145 3.03 -18.05 -36.50
N GLU A 146 2.52 -19.25 -36.17
CA GLU A 146 1.09 -19.48 -35.91
C GLU A 146 0.54 -18.68 -34.71
N TYR A 147 1.44 -18.12 -33.89
CA TYR A 147 1.13 -17.49 -32.62
C TYR A 147 1.54 -16.02 -32.62
N MET A 148 0.62 -15.15 -32.19
CA MET A 148 0.92 -13.81 -31.76
C MET A 148 1.34 -13.83 -30.28
N THR A 149 2.34 -13.05 -29.91
CA THR A 149 2.67 -12.79 -28.50
C THR A 149 2.20 -11.39 -28.12
N LEU A 150 1.47 -11.29 -27.01
CA LEU A 150 1.00 -10.04 -26.44
C LEU A 150 1.57 -9.89 -25.03
N HIS A 151 2.10 -8.71 -24.74
CA HIS A 151 2.71 -8.37 -23.47
C HIS A 151 1.91 -7.24 -22.81
N HIS A 152 1.28 -7.50 -21.67
CA HIS A 152 0.62 -6.46 -20.87
C HIS A 152 1.49 -6.10 -19.68
N VAL A 153 1.70 -4.81 -19.45
CA VAL A 153 2.45 -4.29 -18.32
C VAL A 153 1.56 -3.35 -17.52
N PHE A 154 1.39 -3.65 -16.23
CA PHE A 154 0.73 -2.80 -15.27
C PHE A 154 1.76 -2.17 -14.34
N THR A 155 1.73 -0.86 -14.17
CA THR A 155 2.63 -0.13 -13.26
C THR A 155 1.82 0.43 -12.12
N LEU A 156 2.10 -0.03 -10.89
CA LEU A 156 1.56 0.52 -9.65
C LEU A 156 2.53 1.58 -9.11
N GLY A 157 2.01 2.75 -8.81
CA GLY A 157 2.73 3.79 -8.09
C GLY A 157 1.86 4.42 -7.00
N ASN A 158 2.39 5.46 -6.37
CA ASN A 158 1.73 6.15 -5.27
C ASN A 158 2.04 7.65 -5.34
N PHE A 159 1.01 8.50 -5.39
CA PHE A 159 1.17 9.95 -5.27
C PHE A 159 1.14 10.43 -3.81
N GLY A 160 0.66 9.59 -2.89
CA GLY A 160 0.54 9.92 -1.47
C GLY A 160 1.87 9.81 -0.72
N PRO A 161 2.01 10.49 0.43
CA PRO A 161 3.21 10.41 1.26
C PRO A 161 3.35 9.06 1.98
N SER A 162 2.25 8.35 2.25
CA SER A 162 2.26 7.10 3.02
C SER A 162 2.50 5.87 2.14
N PRO A 163 3.27 4.86 2.60
CA PRO A 163 3.56 3.66 1.84
C PRO A 163 2.32 2.89 1.40
N VAL A 164 2.39 2.28 0.22
CA VAL A 164 1.32 1.47 -0.37
C VAL A 164 1.75 0.01 -0.47
N ASN A 165 0.90 -0.92 -0.03
CA ASN A 165 1.13 -2.36 -0.22
C ASN A 165 1.04 -2.73 -1.71
N THR A 166 1.93 -3.55 -2.25
CA THR A 166 1.91 -3.98 -3.66
C THR A 166 0.95 -5.16 -3.94
N LYS A 167 -0.10 -5.35 -3.13
CA LYS A 167 -1.13 -6.38 -3.34
C LYS A 167 -2.04 -6.03 -4.53
N VAL A 168 -1.77 -6.66 -5.67
CA VAL A 168 -2.49 -6.42 -6.94
C VAL A 168 -3.06 -7.71 -7.48
N TYR A 169 -4.34 -7.69 -7.83
CA TYR A 169 -5.01 -8.73 -8.59
C TYR A 169 -4.89 -8.41 -10.08
N LEU A 170 -4.50 -9.39 -10.88
CA LEU A 170 -4.46 -9.30 -12.33
C LEU A 170 -5.50 -10.27 -12.91
N LEU A 171 -6.35 -9.78 -13.80
CA LEU A 171 -7.41 -10.54 -14.44
C LEU A 171 -7.19 -10.58 -15.94
N PHE A 172 -7.29 -11.79 -16.49
CA PHE A 172 -7.04 -12.05 -17.90
C PHE A 172 -8.17 -12.85 -18.52
N PRO A 173 -8.80 -12.36 -19.59
CA PRO A 173 -9.88 -13.09 -20.22
C PRO A 173 -9.40 -14.40 -20.82
N GLN A 174 -10.13 -15.46 -20.53
CA GLN A 174 -10.00 -16.76 -21.17
C GLN A 174 -10.90 -16.76 -22.40
N LEU A 175 -10.32 -17.09 -23.54
CA LEU A 175 -11.06 -17.41 -24.75
C LEU A 175 -10.98 -18.92 -24.93
N ILE A 176 -12.13 -19.59 -24.85
CA ILE A 176 -12.26 -21.04 -25.02
C ILE A 176 -13.25 -21.32 -26.15
N ILE A 177 -12.84 -22.13 -27.13
CA ILE A 177 -13.72 -22.63 -28.20
C ILE A 177 -13.58 -24.14 -28.27
N ASN A 178 -14.71 -24.87 -28.25
CA ASN A 178 -14.71 -26.33 -28.33
C ASN A 178 -13.71 -26.97 -27.35
N ASN A 179 -13.71 -26.52 -26.08
CA ASN A 179 -12.74 -26.92 -25.04
C ASN A 179 -11.26 -26.62 -25.31
N THR A 180 -10.93 -25.80 -26.30
CA THR A 180 -9.56 -25.38 -26.61
C THR A 180 -9.36 -23.92 -26.22
N ALA A 181 -8.36 -23.64 -25.40
CA ALA A 181 -7.99 -22.27 -25.03
C ALA A 181 -7.23 -21.59 -26.18
N LEU A 182 -7.75 -20.46 -26.68
CA LEU A 182 -7.08 -19.64 -27.71
C LEU A 182 -5.94 -18.82 -27.16
N VAL A 183 -6.06 -18.41 -25.89
CA VAL A 183 -5.07 -17.61 -25.18
C VAL A 183 -4.32 -18.53 -24.24
N GLN A 184 -3.02 -18.62 -24.45
CA GLN A 184 -2.10 -19.37 -23.60
C GLN A 184 -1.30 -18.40 -22.77
N LEU A 185 -1.38 -18.55 -21.45
CA LEU A 185 -0.51 -17.83 -20.55
C LEU A 185 0.92 -18.36 -20.68
N VAL A 186 1.86 -17.48 -21.03
CA VAL A 186 3.28 -17.82 -21.13
C VAL A 186 3.99 -17.49 -19.83
N GLU A 187 3.71 -16.32 -19.27
CA GLU A 187 4.49 -15.79 -18.16
C GLU A 187 3.71 -14.74 -17.38
N VAL A 188 3.84 -14.78 -16.05
CA VAL A 188 3.48 -13.67 -15.14
C VAL A 188 4.74 -13.34 -14.35
N LYS A 189 5.20 -12.11 -14.45
CA LYS A 189 6.34 -11.59 -13.67
C LYS A 189 5.94 -10.31 -12.97
N GLU A 190 6.51 -10.10 -11.80
CA GLU A 190 6.52 -8.81 -11.14
C GLU A 190 7.96 -8.35 -11.01
N THR A 191 8.16 -7.04 -11.03
CA THR A 191 9.44 -6.42 -10.74
C THR A 191 9.19 -5.18 -9.90
N LEU A 192 9.63 -5.24 -8.65
CA LEU A 192 9.88 -4.05 -7.83
C LEU A 192 11.36 -3.72 -7.99
N GLU A 193 11.75 -2.45 -8.07
CA GLU A 193 13.17 -2.06 -8.23
C GLU A 193 14.08 -2.77 -7.20
N GLY A 194 14.77 -3.83 -7.64
CA GLY A 194 15.73 -4.58 -6.83
C GLY A 194 15.19 -5.75 -5.99
N THR A 195 13.91 -6.12 -6.08
CA THR A 195 13.33 -7.23 -5.29
C THR A 195 12.44 -8.16 -6.12
N GLU A 196 12.63 -9.46 -5.98
CA GLU A 196 11.73 -10.49 -6.53
C GLU A 196 10.52 -10.69 -5.61
N THR A 197 9.34 -10.66 -6.20
CA THR A 197 8.05 -10.89 -5.55
C THR A 197 7.30 -11.98 -6.32
N SER A 198 6.20 -12.50 -5.76
CA SER A 198 5.51 -13.67 -6.30
C SER A 198 4.07 -13.36 -6.71
N CYS A 199 3.72 -13.82 -7.92
CA CYS A 199 2.34 -13.87 -8.41
C CYS A 199 1.89 -15.34 -8.46
N TYR A 200 0.67 -15.60 -8.02
CA TYR A 200 0.13 -16.96 -8.01
C TYR A 200 -1.38 -16.95 -8.32
N PRO A 201 -1.92 -18.04 -8.90
CA PRO A 201 -3.36 -18.15 -9.13
C PRO A 201 -4.13 -18.07 -7.82
N GLU A 202 -5.15 -17.21 -7.72
CA GLU A 202 -6.02 -17.07 -6.55
C GLU A 202 -7.43 -16.70 -7.02
N ASP A 203 -8.46 -17.28 -6.41
CA ASP A 203 -9.85 -16.86 -6.66
C ASP A 203 -10.08 -15.44 -6.14
N LEU A 204 -10.95 -14.67 -6.81
CA LEU A 204 -11.28 -13.33 -6.34
C LEU A 204 -12.13 -13.42 -5.07
N PRO A 205 -11.87 -12.56 -4.06
CA PRO A 205 -12.78 -12.40 -2.94
C PRO A 205 -14.16 -11.93 -3.43
N ASP A 206 -15.24 -12.46 -2.86
CA ASP A 206 -16.64 -12.11 -3.21
C ASP A 206 -16.90 -10.58 -3.27
N ILE A 207 -16.25 -9.83 -2.37
CA ILE A 207 -16.36 -8.37 -2.28
C ILE A 207 -15.79 -7.65 -3.53
N ILE A 208 -14.77 -8.23 -4.17
CA ILE A 208 -14.18 -7.68 -5.40
C ILE A 208 -15.05 -8.06 -6.61
N VAL A 209 -15.68 -9.23 -6.59
CA VAL A 209 -16.60 -9.71 -7.63
C VAL A 209 -17.76 -8.73 -7.85
N ASP A 210 -18.43 -8.31 -6.77
CA ASP A 210 -19.55 -7.35 -6.82
C ASP A 210 -19.13 -5.97 -7.39
N SER A 211 -17.86 -5.59 -7.24
CA SER A 211 -17.33 -4.32 -7.75
C SER A 211 -17.00 -4.36 -9.24
N ILE A 212 -16.55 -5.52 -9.76
CA ILE A 212 -16.21 -5.73 -11.17
C ILE A 212 -17.47 -5.86 -12.01
N GLU A 213 -18.49 -6.56 -11.51
CA GLU A 213 -19.79 -6.71 -12.19
C GLU A 213 -20.51 -5.35 -12.40
N ASN A 214 -20.22 -4.35 -11.56
CA ASN A 214 -20.74 -2.99 -11.68
C ASN A 214 -19.93 -2.07 -12.59
N VAL A 215 -18.71 -2.46 -13.01
CA VAL A 215 -17.96 -1.75 -14.05
C VAL A 215 -18.50 -2.21 -15.40
N THR A 216 -19.60 -1.59 -15.81
CA THR A 216 -19.99 -1.58 -17.22
C THR A 216 -18.91 -0.79 -17.96
N LEU A 217 -17.87 -1.50 -18.45
CA LEU A 217 -17.00 -0.98 -19.50
C LEU A 217 -17.95 -0.47 -20.59
N GLU A 218 -17.95 0.85 -20.80
CA GLU A 218 -18.79 1.51 -21.78
C GLU A 218 -18.76 0.67 -23.06
N HIS A 219 -19.93 0.13 -23.39
CA HIS A 219 -20.22 -0.66 -24.59
C HIS A 219 -20.03 0.14 -25.90
N ASN A 220 -19.19 1.17 -25.89
CA ASN A 220 -19.02 2.14 -26.97
C ASN A 220 -17.96 1.72 -28.01
N LEU A 221 -17.46 0.47 -27.96
CA LEU A 221 -16.58 -0.10 -28.99
C LEU A 221 -17.28 -1.14 -29.88
N TYR A 222 -18.59 -1.38 -29.71
CA TYR A 222 -19.36 -2.23 -30.61
C TYR A 222 -19.62 -1.49 -31.94
N ASP A 223 -18.56 -1.31 -32.72
CA ASP A 223 -18.72 -1.24 -34.17
C ASP A 223 -19.10 -2.64 -34.67
N ASP A 224 -19.80 -2.73 -35.80
CA ASP A 224 -20.34 -3.99 -36.33
C ASP A 224 -19.25 -5.04 -36.63
N ASN A 225 -17.97 -4.64 -36.67
CA ASN A 225 -16.84 -5.51 -36.94
C ASN A 225 -16.02 -5.94 -35.71
N THR A 226 -16.31 -5.43 -34.51
CA THR A 226 -15.49 -5.65 -33.31
C THR A 226 -16.20 -6.55 -32.30
N VAL A 227 -15.46 -7.52 -31.75
CA VAL A 227 -15.84 -8.24 -30.54
C VAL A 227 -14.90 -7.84 -29.40
N ALA A 228 -15.46 -7.47 -28.26
CA ALA A 228 -14.69 -7.18 -27.06
C ALA A 228 -14.64 -8.42 -26.14
N THR A 229 -13.48 -8.71 -25.59
CA THR A 229 -13.28 -9.76 -24.59
C THR A 229 -12.57 -9.17 -23.40
N ASN A 230 -13.24 -9.19 -22.26
CA ASN A 230 -12.78 -8.62 -21.00
C ASN A 230 -13.16 -9.57 -19.84
N CYS A 231 -12.85 -9.16 -18.61
CA CYS A 231 -13.20 -9.88 -17.39
C CYS A 231 -14.48 -9.39 -16.70
N SER A 232 -15.46 -8.89 -17.46
CA SER A 232 -16.77 -8.53 -16.90
C SER A 232 -17.52 -9.76 -16.38
N ASP A 233 -17.32 -10.95 -16.98
CA ASP A 233 -17.70 -12.24 -16.38
C ASP A 233 -16.45 -12.95 -15.86
N ILE A 234 -16.27 -12.90 -14.54
CA ILE A 234 -15.10 -13.41 -13.83
C ILE A 234 -14.91 -14.92 -14.03
N LYS A 235 -15.98 -15.67 -14.30
CA LYS A 235 -15.90 -17.13 -14.51
C LYS A 235 -15.07 -17.50 -15.73
N ASN A 236 -14.92 -16.57 -16.67
CA ASN A 236 -14.12 -16.76 -17.87
C ASN A 236 -12.77 -16.07 -17.76
N CYS A 237 -12.20 -15.89 -16.56
CA CYS A 237 -10.92 -15.20 -16.38
C CYS A 237 -9.90 -16.01 -15.58
N PHE A 238 -8.63 -15.90 -15.99
CA PHE A 238 -7.52 -16.23 -15.11
C PHE A 238 -7.32 -15.09 -14.13
N THR A 239 -7.32 -15.40 -12.85
CA THR A 239 -7.01 -14.45 -11.80
C THR A 239 -5.66 -14.81 -11.18
N PHE A 240 -4.78 -13.83 -11.11
CA PHE A 240 -3.52 -13.91 -10.39
C PHE A 240 -3.51 -12.89 -9.28
N LEU A 241 -3.03 -13.28 -8.11
CA LEU A 241 -2.68 -12.32 -7.08
C LEU A 241 -1.17 -12.20 -6.98
N CYS A 242 -0.69 -10.97 -7.14
CA CYS A 242 0.68 -10.58 -6.93
C CYS A 242 0.80 -9.92 -5.55
N ARG A 243 1.76 -10.39 -4.75
CA ARG A 243 2.06 -9.83 -3.42
C ARG A 243 3.55 -9.56 -3.30
N GLY A 244 3.88 -8.35 -2.88
CA GLY A 244 5.25 -7.94 -2.56
C GLY A 244 5.32 -7.13 -1.27
N ASP A 245 6.34 -6.27 -1.18
CA ASP A 245 6.56 -5.35 -0.07
C ASP A 245 5.74 -4.05 -0.25
N TYR A 246 6.16 -2.95 0.37
CA TYR A 246 5.53 -1.64 0.24
C TYR A 246 6.30 -0.71 -0.71
N LEU A 247 5.55 0.15 -1.41
CA LEU A 247 6.09 1.32 -2.10
C LEU A 247 6.33 2.44 -1.09
N TYR A 248 7.55 2.54 -0.57
CA TYR A 248 7.91 3.50 0.49
C TYR A 248 8.11 4.95 0.01
N SER A 249 8.20 5.16 -1.30
CA SER A 249 8.47 6.47 -1.90
C SER A 249 7.59 6.66 -3.13
N PRO A 250 7.12 7.90 -3.40
CA PRO A 250 6.34 8.20 -4.61
C PRO A 250 7.14 8.01 -5.92
N THR A 251 8.48 7.91 -5.83
CA THR A 251 9.34 7.67 -7.00
C THR A 251 9.50 6.20 -7.36
N VAL A 252 9.14 5.28 -6.46
CA VAL A 252 9.30 3.85 -6.67
C VAL A 252 8.00 3.28 -7.20
N THR A 253 8.09 2.46 -8.24
CA THR A 253 6.94 1.80 -8.86
C THR A 253 7.13 0.28 -8.86
N ALA A 254 6.02 -0.45 -8.77
CA ALA A 254 5.99 -1.90 -9.00
C ALA A 254 5.44 -2.16 -10.40
N LYS A 255 6.08 -3.06 -11.14
CA LYS A 255 5.65 -3.43 -12.50
C LYS A 255 5.22 -4.89 -12.52
N TYR A 256 4.04 -5.14 -13.08
CA TYR A 256 3.48 -6.47 -13.28
C TYR A 256 3.39 -6.72 -14.78
N SER A 257 4.08 -7.73 -15.24
CA SER A 257 4.24 -8.10 -16.63
C SER A 257 3.53 -9.42 -16.88
N LEU A 258 2.60 -9.42 -17.83
CA LEU A 258 1.93 -10.59 -18.35
C LEU A 258 2.34 -10.82 -19.78
N LYS A 259 2.75 -12.04 -20.11
CA LYS A 259 2.96 -12.48 -21.48
C LYS A 259 1.97 -13.57 -21.85
N VAL A 260 1.21 -13.36 -22.91
CA VAL A 260 0.28 -14.36 -23.46
C VAL A 260 0.60 -14.63 -24.92
N LYS A 261 0.26 -15.84 -25.37
CA LYS A 261 0.29 -16.24 -26.77
C LYS A 261 -1.13 -16.50 -27.25
N ILE A 262 -1.45 -15.99 -28.44
CA ILE A 262 -2.74 -16.16 -29.08
C ILE A 262 -2.50 -16.91 -30.40
N ASN A 263 -3.17 -18.04 -30.57
CA ASN A 263 -3.12 -18.77 -31.84
C ASN A 263 -3.97 -18.04 -32.89
N THR A 264 -3.33 -17.49 -33.91
CA THR A 264 -3.97 -16.63 -34.92
C THR A 264 -4.92 -17.41 -35.83
N THR A 265 -4.64 -18.68 -36.10
CA THR A 265 -5.50 -19.58 -36.89
C THR A 265 -6.81 -19.88 -36.17
N PHE A 266 -6.75 -20.21 -34.88
CA PHE A 266 -7.96 -20.44 -34.09
C PHE A 266 -8.75 -19.15 -33.86
N LEU A 267 -8.06 -18.02 -33.70
CA LEU A 267 -8.70 -16.71 -33.58
C LEU A 267 -9.49 -16.36 -34.84
N GLU A 268 -8.96 -16.64 -36.03
CA GLU A 268 -9.68 -16.44 -37.29
C GLU A 268 -10.97 -17.28 -37.32
N GLN A 269 -10.87 -18.57 -37.01
CA GLN A 269 -12.04 -19.47 -36.97
C GLN A 269 -13.09 -19.00 -35.95
N TYR A 270 -12.66 -18.46 -34.81
CA TYR A 270 -13.54 -17.89 -33.82
C TYR A 270 -14.35 -16.72 -34.38
N LEU A 271 -13.66 -15.71 -34.90
CA LEU A 271 -14.26 -14.46 -35.33
C LEU A 271 -15.24 -14.68 -36.49
N LEU A 272 -14.93 -15.64 -37.37
CA LEU A 272 -15.80 -16.04 -38.48
C LEU A 272 -17.05 -16.85 -38.06
N THR A 273 -17.05 -17.47 -36.87
CA THR A 273 -18.24 -18.19 -36.35
C THR A 273 -19.18 -17.30 -35.57
N LEU A 274 -18.76 -16.10 -35.16
CA LEU A 274 -19.61 -15.12 -34.49
C LEU A 274 -20.69 -14.56 -35.46
N PRO A 275 -21.87 -14.17 -34.94
CA PRO A 275 -22.85 -13.41 -35.71
C PRO A 275 -22.18 -12.19 -36.34
N ASP A 276 -22.51 -11.92 -37.61
CA ASP A 276 -21.98 -10.80 -38.42
C ASP A 276 -20.52 -10.92 -38.89
N LYS A 277 -19.84 -12.05 -38.66
CA LYS A 277 -18.46 -12.31 -39.12
C LYS A 277 -17.50 -11.19 -38.71
N LYS A 278 -17.36 -11.01 -37.39
CA LYS A 278 -16.46 -10.03 -36.78
C LYS A 278 -15.04 -10.21 -37.33
N ARG A 279 -14.27 -9.12 -37.32
CA ARG A 279 -12.89 -9.09 -37.86
C ARG A 279 -11.87 -8.51 -36.89
N ILE A 280 -12.33 -7.91 -35.80
CA ILE A 280 -11.50 -7.25 -34.82
C ILE A 280 -11.81 -7.86 -33.45
N LEU A 281 -10.76 -8.27 -32.72
CA LEU A 281 -10.84 -8.67 -31.31
C LEU A 281 -10.22 -7.56 -30.45
N ALA A 282 -11.00 -6.97 -29.55
CA ALA A 282 -10.50 -6.10 -28.49
C ALA A 282 -10.27 -6.95 -27.22
N TYR A 283 -9.02 -7.38 -27.01
CA TYR A 283 -8.62 -8.20 -25.86
C TYR A 283 -8.16 -7.31 -24.70
N THR A 284 -8.95 -7.26 -23.62
CA THR A 284 -8.74 -6.34 -22.50
C THR A 284 -8.43 -7.12 -21.22
N SER A 285 -7.21 -6.97 -20.72
CA SER A 285 -6.83 -7.42 -19.37
C SER A 285 -7.06 -6.30 -18.36
N SER A 286 -7.15 -6.64 -17.07
CA SER A 286 -7.44 -5.66 -16.02
C SER A 286 -6.61 -5.94 -14.78
N ALA A 287 -6.35 -4.90 -14.01
CA ALA A 287 -5.61 -5.01 -12.75
C ALA A 287 -6.28 -4.18 -11.66
N PHE A 288 -6.35 -4.74 -10.45
CA PHE A 288 -6.99 -4.11 -9.29
C PHE A 288 -6.03 -4.10 -8.12
N HIS A 289 -5.84 -2.93 -7.54
CA HIS A 289 -5.13 -2.78 -6.27
C HIS A 289 -6.11 -2.94 -5.11
N SER A 290 -5.83 -3.85 -4.19
CA SER A 290 -6.62 -3.98 -2.97
C SER A 290 -6.09 -2.95 -1.96
N ASN A 291 -6.84 -1.88 -1.71
CA ASN A 291 -6.41 -0.77 -0.84
C ASN A 291 -6.33 -1.13 0.67
N ALA A 292 -6.25 -2.41 1.02
CA ALA A 292 -6.05 -2.87 2.39
C ALA A 292 -4.58 -2.63 2.82
N THR A 293 -4.27 -1.38 3.14
CA THR A 293 -2.99 -0.98 3.78
C THR A 293 -3.04 -1.22 5.30
N LEU A 294 -3.62 -2.37 5.68
CA LEU A 294 -3.65 -2.92 7.02
C LEU A 294 -3.17 -4.37 6.92
N CYS A 295 -2.17 -4.72 7.71
CA CYS A 295 -1.73 -6.09 7.88
C CYS A 295 -2.95 -6.93 8.30
N LEU A 296 -3.35 -7.90 7.48
CA LEU A 296 -4.48 -8.77 7.76
C LEU A 296 -4.17 -9.63 9.00
N ASN A 297 -4.69 -9.22 10.16
CA ASN A 297 -5.29 -10.19 11.08
C ASN A 297 -6.78 -10.19 10.77
N PHE A 298 -7.33 -11.37 10.51
CA PHE A 298 -8.73 -11.55 10.13
C PHE A 298 -9.66 -10.99 11.22
N SER A 299 -10.39 -9.91 10.90
CA SER A 299 -11.81 -9.72 11.21
C SER A 299 -12.35 -8.38 10.66
N ASN A 300 -13.41 -8.51 9.84
CA ASN A 300 -14.49 -7.58 9.44
C ASN A 300 -14.21 -6.14 8.95
N ALA A 301 -14.44 -5.99 7.64
CA ALA A 301 -15.17 -4.95 6.86
C ALA A 301 -15.25 -3.46 7.31
N ALA A 302 -14.82 -2.57 6.39
CA ALA A 302 -15.60 -1.42 5.88
C ALA A 302 -14.94 -0.83 4.60
N ILE A 303 -15.75 -0.51 3.59
CA ILE A 303 -15.35 0.09 2.30
C ILE A 303 -15.91 1.51 2.23
N ASN A 304 -15.13 2.48 1.73
CA ASN A 304 -15.65 3.80 1.35
C ASN A 304 -15.08 4.29 0.00
N ASN A 305 -15.96 4.99 -0.72
CA ASN A 305 -15.98 5.26 -2.16
C ASN A 305 -14.98 6.31 -2.68
N LYS A 306 -14.42 6.13 -3.90
CA LYS A 306 -14.43 7.08 -5.06
C LYS A 306 -13.49 6.68 -6.24
N TRP A 307 -13.84 7.19 -7.44
CA TRP A 307 -13.61 6.82 -8.86
C TRP A 307 -12.25 7.28 -9.49
N ILE A 308 -11.73 6.82 -10.67
CA ILE A 308 -12.13 7.04 -12.11
C ILE A 308 -11.29 6.12 -13.08
N LEU A 309 -11.79 5.88 -14.32
CA LEU A 309 -11.41 4.92 -15.41
C LEU A 309 -10.62 5.52 -16.62
N TYR A 310 -9.74 4.74 -17.33
CA TYR A 310 -9.81 4.32 -18.77
C TYR A 310 -8.52 3.68 -19.36
N VAL A 311 -8.77 2.59 -20.12
CA VAL A 311 -7.92 1.62 -20.88
C VAL A 311 -6.97 0.74 -20.06
#